data_AF-A0A0X8FBD8-F1
#
_entry.id   AF-A0A0X8FBD8-F1
#
_cell.length_a   1.000
_cell.length_b   1.000
_cell.length_c   1.000
_cell.angle_alpha   90.00
_cell.angle_beta   90.00
_cell.angle_gamma   90.00
#
_symmetry.space_group_name_H-M   'P 1'
#
loop_
_entity.id
_entity.type
_entity.pdbx_description
1 polymer ?
#
loop_
_entity_poly.entity_id
_entity_poly.type
_entity_poly.pdbx_seq_one_letter_code
_entity_poly.pdbx_strand_id
1 'polypeptide(L)'
;MRQEEFLDLLTYYLRRLPDSVIADIRQDYMEHYAMGLAQGKTEEEISQELGSPREIAIDYLDNERVFIDDEGALAVNESQKPRTVHWFWKLVLFLIALPFILALLSVIVSIVASVVSVWLGVILTVAVLGGSVLVSVFRPDLFNNGVVNIGLVNDLSLLTKICLAIFLICLTLLLIYSLYAAIRWGIRGLMNAWYAFQWRRKRGAY
;
A
#
# COMPACT_ATOMS: atom_id res chain seq x y z
N MET A 1 1.42 14.77 -55.96
CA MET A 1 2.02 16.00 -55.39
C MET A 1 3.35 15.60 -54.80
N ARG A 2 4.35 16.47 -54.91
CA ARG A 2 5.67 16.21 -54.31
C ARG A 2 5.67 16.59 -52.82
N GLN A 3 6.66 16.12 -52.07
CA GLN A 3 6.73 16.34 -50.63
C GLN A 3 6.70 17.83 -50.26
N GLU A 4 7.51 18.66 -50.92
CA GLU A 4 7.56 20.11 -50.65
C GLU A 4 6.21 20.78 -50.89
N GLU A 5 5.55 20.44 -52.00
CA GLU A 5 4.24 20.99 -52.36
C GLU A 5 3.16 20.60 -51.34
N PHE A 6 3.20 19.37 -50.82
CA PHE A 6 2.28 18.92 -49.78
C PHE A 6 2.48 19.66 -48.46
N LEU A 7 3.73 19.76 -47.99
CA LEU A 7 4.08 20.40 -46.74
C LEU A 7 3.80 21.91 -46.78
N ASP A 8 4.04 22.57 -47.91
CA ASP A 8 3.73 23.99 -48.09
C ASP A 8 2.22 24.25 -48.04
N LEU A 9 1.42 23.41 -48.70
CA LEU A 9 -0.04 23.51 -48.65
C LEU A 9 -0.58 23.23 -47.25
N LEU A 10 -0.07 22.21 -46.57
CA LEU A 10 -0.45 21.89 -45.19
C LEU A 10 -0.15 23.06 -44.24
N THR A 11 1.07 23.62 -44.33
CA THR A 11 1.50 24.79 -43.56
C THR A 11 0.62 26.02 -43.86
N TYR A 12 0.28 26.24 -45.13
CA TYR A 12 -0.58 27.35 -45.56
C TYR A 12 -1.99 27.26 -44.96
N TYR A 13 -2.55 26.06 -44.85
CA TYR A 13 -3.87 25.85 -44.23
C TYR A 13 -3.81 25.93 -42.69
N LEU A 14 -2.69 25.53 -42.09
CA LEU A 14 -2.46 25.59 -40.64
C LEU A 14 -2.00 26.98 -40.14
N ARG A 15 -1.85 27.99 -41.00
CA ARG A 15 -1.38 29.35 -40.67
C ARG A 15 -2.10 30.09 -39.53
N ARG A 16 -3.23 29.55 -39.05
CA ARG A 16 -3.99 30.08 -37.92
C ARG A 16 -3.49 29.54 -36.57
N LEU A 17 -2.63 28.52 -36.59
CA LEU A 17 -1.98 27.95 -35.40
C LEU A 17 -0.67 28.69 -35.09
N PRO A 18 -0.14 28.57 -33.87
CA PRO A 18 1.19 29.11 -33.53
C PRO A 18 2.29 28.45 -34.37
N ASP A 19 3.31 29.24 -34.73
CA ASP A 19 4.44 28.77 -35.55
C ASP A 19 5.16 27.54 -34.96
N SER A 20 5.19 27.41 -33.63
CA SER A 20 5.76 26.24 -32.95
C SER A 20 4.98 24.95 -33.27
N VAL A 21 3.64 25.02 -33.23
CA VAL A 21 2.77 23.88 -33.52
C VAL A 21 2.83 23.51 -35.01
N ILE A 22 2.89 24.52 -35.87
CA ILE A 22 3.06 24.32 -37.32
C ILE A 22 4.39 23.62 -37.61
N ALA A 23 5.48 24.03 -36.94
CA ALA A 23 6.78 23.41 -37.09
C ALA A 23 6.80 21.95 -36.64
N ASP A 24 6.15 21.64 -35.52
CA ASP A 24 6.02 20.27 -35.00
C ASP A 24 5.22 19.38 -35.96
N ILE A 25 4.03 19.83 -36.41
CA ILE A 25 3.22 19.07 -37.37
C ILE A 25 4.00 18.85 -38.68
N ARG A 26 4.68 19.89 -39.18
CA ARG A 26 5.49 19.77 -40.40
C ARG A 26 6.62 18.74 -40.23
N GLN A 27 7.24 18.68 -39.07
CA GLN A 27 8.30 17.70 -38.76
C GLN A 27 7.74 16.28 -38.79
N ASP A 28 6.58 16.03 -38.17
CA ASP A 28 5.95 14.70 -38.15
C ASP A 28 5.68 14.18 -39.57
N TYR A 29 5.13 15.03 -40.44
CA TYR A 29 4.88 14.64 -41.83
C TYR A 29 6.18 14.46 -42.61
N MET A 30 7.21 15.29 -42.37
CA MET A 30 8.52 15.11 -43.00
C MET A 30 9.17 13.77 -42.62
N GLU A 31 9.04 13.35 -41.36
CA GLU A 31 9.47 12.02 -40.90
C GLU A 31 8.66 10.90 -41.56
N HIS A 32 7.35 11.09 -41.75
CA HIS A 32 6.50 10.15 -42.48
C HIS A 32 6.93 9.98 -43.94
N TYR A 33 7.29 11.06 -44.64
CA TYR A 33 7.84 10.99 -45.99
C TYR A 33 9.20 10.27 -46.00
N ALA A 34 10.09 10.56 -45.04
CA ALA A 34 11.38 9.89 -44.92
C ALA A 34 11.22 8.36 -44.70
N MET A 35 10.24 7.94 -43.89
CA MET A 35 9.93 6.54 -43.68
C MET A 35 9.36 5.87 -44.93
N GLY A 36 8.48 6.54 -45.67
CA GLY A 36 7.92 6.02 -46.93
C GLY A 36 8.98 5.86 -48.03
N LEU A 37 9.89 6.84 -48.15
CA LEU A 37 11.02 6.78 -49.08
C LEU A 37 11.98 5.63 -48.73
N ALA A 38 12.24 5.41 -47.43
CA ALA A 38 13.06 4.28 -46.96
C ALA A 38 12.42 2.91 -47.27
N GLN A 39 11.08 2.86 -47.39
CA GLN A 39 10.33 1.67 -47.79
C GLN A 39 10.23 1.50 -49.33
N GLY A 40 10.85 2.40 -50.10
CA GLY A 40 10.89 2.35 -51.56
C GLY A 40 9.67 2.92 -52.26
N LYS A 41 8.79 3.66 -51.54
CA LYS A 41 7.66 4.38 -52.14
C LYS A 41 8.12 5.69 -52.77
N THR A 42 7.42 6.18 -53.78
CA THR A 42 7.67 7.52 -54.34
C THR A 42 6.98 8.60 -53.50
N GLU A 43 7.43 9.86 -53.62
CA GLU A 43 6.79 10.98 -52.92
C GLU A 43 5.31 11.13 -53.30
N GLU A 44 4.97 10.85 -54.56
CA GLU A 44 3.61 10.92 -55.06
C GLU A 44 2.71 9.84 -54.46
N GLU A 45 3.23 8.63 -54.27
CA GLU A 45 2.51 7.52 -53.62
C GLU A 45 2.24 7.82 -52.15
N ILE A 46 3.25 8.31 -51.41
CA ILE A 46 3.11 8.69 -50.00
C ILE A 46 2.06 9.80 -49.88
N SER A 47 2.10 10.78 -50.77
CA SER A 47 1.12 11.88 -50.78
C SER A 47 -0.31 11.41 -51.07
N GLN A 48 -0.48 10.40 -51.92
CA GLN A 48 -1.78 9.80 -52.18
C GLN A 48 -2.31 9.01 -50.98
N GLU A 49 -1.43 8.31 -50.26
CA GLU A 49 -1.76 7.58 -49.03
C GLU A 49 -2.14 8.54 -47.89
N LEU A 50 -1.43 9.66 -47.76
CA LEU A 50 -1.71 10.68 -46.76
C LEU A 50 -3.05 11.41 -47.01
N GLY A 51 -3.45 11.55 -48.28
CA GLY A 51 -4.71 12.20 -48.65
C GLY A 51 -4.59 13.72 -48.82
N SER A 52 -5.67 14.46 -48.59
CA SER A 52 -5.72 15.90 -48.87
C SER A 52 -5.09 16.73 -47.74
N PRO A 53 -4.06 17.56 -47.99
CA PRO A 53 -3.46 18.43 -46.96
C PRO A 53 -4.47 19.42 -46.38
N ARG A 54 -5.51 19.78 -47.15
CA ARG A 54 -6.60 20.64 -46.69
C ARG A 54 -7.49 19.94 -45.68
N GLU A 55 -7.83 18.67 -45.90
CA GLU A 55 -8.70 17.91 -44.99
C GLU A 55 -7.96 17.62 -43.69
N ILE A 56 -6.69 17.24 -43.78
CA ILE A 56 -5.80 17.09 -42.63
C ILE A 56 -5.78 18.38 -41.80
N ALA A 57 -5.53 19.52 -42.44
CA ALA A 57 -5.50 20.80 -41.72
C ALA A 57 -6.85 21.17 -41.07
N ILE A 58 -7.97 20.86 -41.73
CA ILE A 58 -9.31 21.11 -41.15
C ILE A 58 -9.53 20.22 -39.93
N ASP A 59 -9.11 18.95 -39.97
CA ASP A 59 -9.22 18.03 -38.83
C ASP A 59 -8.40 18.53 -37.63
N TYR A 60 -7.17 19.02 -37.87
CA TYR A 60 -6.38 19.69 -36.83
C TYR A 60 -7.10 20.92 -36.27
N LEU A 61 -7.65 21.79 -37.14
CA LEU A 61 -8.33 23.00 -36.69
C LEU A 61 -9.65 22.73 -35.94
N ASP A 62 -10.37 21.66 -36.29
CA ASP A 62 -11.63 21.27 -35.63
C ASP A 62 -11.36 20.59 -34.27
N ASN A 63 -10.32 19.76 -34.19
CA ASN A 63 -9.92 19.10 -32.95
C ASN A 63 -9.31 20.08 -31.92
N GLU A 64 -8.61 21.14 -32.36
CA GLU A 64 -7.85 22.00 -31.45
C GLU A 64 -8.64 23.16 -30.81
N ARG A 65 -9.94 23.34 -31.11
CA ARG A 65 -10.82 24.43 -30.58
C ARG A 65 -10.06 25.73 -30.25
N VAL A 66 -9.41 26.31 -31.25
CA VAL A 66 -8.72 27.60 -31.14
C VAL A 66 -9.78 28.70 -31.05
N PHE A 67 -9.90 29.35 -29.88
CA PHE A 67 -10.73 30.55 -29.72
C PHE A 67 -9.81 31.78 -29.68
N ILE A 68 -10.19 32.81 -30.43
CA ILE A 68 -9.59 34.15 -30.38
C ILE A 68 -10.30 34.88 -29.25
N ASP A 69 -9.56 35.33 -28.23
CA ASP A 69 -10.13 36.21 -27.20
C ASP A 69 -10.38 37.63 -27.75
N ASP A 70 -11.17 38.43 -27.03
CA ASP A 70 -11.54 39.79 -27.45
C ASP A 70 -10.33 40.74 -27.59
N GLU A 71 -9.12 40.30 -27.22
CA GLU A 71 -7.85 41.05 -27.32
C GLU A 71 -6.94 40.56 -28.47
N GLY A 72 -7.37 39.55 -29.24
CA GLY A 72 -6.66 39.09 -30.44
C GLY A 72 -5.45 38.18 -30.16
N ALA A 73 -5.32 37.64 -28.94
CA ALA A 73 -4.27 36.69 -28.59
C ALA A 73 -4.74 35.24 -28.84
N LEU A 74 -3.90 34.45 -29.51
CA LEU A 74 -4.16 33.02 -29.76
C LEU A 74 -3.83 32.21 -28.50
N ALA A 75 -4.85 31.87 -27.72
CA ALA A 75 -4.73 30.94 -26.62
C ALA A 75 -4.99 29.51 -27.13
N VAL A 76 -3.93 28.72 -27.29
CA VAL A 76 -4.06 27.27 -27.48
C VAL A 76 -4.61 26.70 -26.18
N ASN A 77 -5.82 26.16 -26.25
CA ASN A 77 -6.34 25.34 -25.17
C ASN A 77 -5.53 24.05 -25.22
N GLU A 78 -4.38 24.01 -24.53
CA GLU A 78 -3.77 22.75 -24.11
C GLU A 78 -4.88 22.04 -23.34
N SER A 79 -5.65 21.21 -24.06
CA SER A 79 -6.55 20.29 -23.42
C SER A 79 -5.63 19.43 -22.59
N GLN A 80 -5.56 19.79 -21.31
CA GLN A 80 -4.91 19.00 -20.33
C GLN A 80 -5.56 17.64 -20.45
N LYS A 81 -4.86 16.70 -21.10
CA LYS A 81 -4.90 15.30 -20.70
C LYS A 81 -4.92 15.38 -19.19
N PRO A 82 -6.01 15.02 -18.50
CA PRO A 82 -6.16 15.43 -17.12
C PRO A 82 -5.11 14.69 -16.29
N ARG A 83 -3.92 15.29 -16.16
CA ARG A 83 -2.85 14.86 -15.27
C ARG A 83 -3.34 14.91 -13.81
N THR A 84 -4.49 15.55 -13.58
CA THR A 84 -5.27 15.61 -12.35
C THR A 84 -6.12 14.35 -12.04
N VAL A 85 -6.62 13.58 -13.03
CA VAL A 85 -7.40 12.36 -12.69
C VAL A 85 -6.52 11.24 -12.19
N HIS A 86 -5.26 11.12 -12.61
CA HIS A 86 -4.41 10.03 -12.11
C HIS A 86 -4.16 10.15 -10.59
N TRP A 87 -4.08 11.38 -10.05
CA TRP A 87 -4.02 11.61 -8.61
C TRP A 87 -5.38 11.33 -7.93
N PHE A 88 -6.49 11.73 -8.56
CA PHE A 88 -7.84 11.45 -8.06
C PHE A 88 -8.12 9.93 -7.99
N TRP A 89 -7.73 9.16 -9.00
CA TRP A 89 -7.84 7.70 -9.02
C TRP A 89 -6.95 7.03 -7.98
N LYS A 90 -5.73 7.54 -7.74
CA LYS A 90 -4.89 7.08 -6.61
C LYS A 90 -5.54 7.36 -5.26
N LEU A 91 -6.21 8.50 -5.09
CA LEU A 91 -6.92 8.85 -3.87
C LEU A 91 -8.14 7.95 -3.63
N VAL A 92 -8.91 7.67 -4.68
CA VAL A 92 -10.05 6.74 -4.64
C VAL A 92 -9.59 5.31 -4.32
N LEU A 93 -8.50 4.86 -4.95
CA LEU A 93 -7.92 3.54 -4.70
C LEU A 93 -7.34 3.45 -3.28
N PHE A 94 -6.72 4.52 -2.78
CA PHE A 94 -6.27 4.62 -1.39
C PHE A 94 -7.43 4.57 -0.41
N LEU A 95 -8.54 5.26 -0.67
CA LEU A 95 -9.73 5.26 0.19
C LEU A 95 -10.38 3.88 0.27
N ILE A 96 -10.39 3.13 -0.84
CA ILE A 96 -10.88 1.75 -0.91
C ILE A 96 -9.90 0.77 -0.26
N ALA A 97 -8.58 0.98 -0.41
CA ALA A 97 -7.56 0.13 0.18
C ALA A 97 -7.38 0.34 1.69
N LEU A 98 -7.66 1.55 2.20
CA LEU A 98 -7.52 1.90 3.62
C LEU A 98 -8.30 0.97 4.57
N PRO A 99 -9.61 0.71 4.40
CA PRO A 99 -10.33 -0.22 5.25
C PRO A 99 -9.78 -1.64 5.14
N PHE A 100 -9.25 -2.05 3.99
CA PHE A 100 -8.63 -3.35 3.81
C PHE A 100 -7.31 -3.49 4.60
N ILE A 101 -6.47 -2.44 4.58
CA ILE A 101 -5.24 -2.38 5.38
C ILE A 101 -5.55 -2.39 6.88
N LEU A 102 -6.55 -1.60 7.30
CA LEU A 102 -7.01 -1.57 8.69
C LEU A 102 -7.57 -2.93 9.14
N ALA A 103 -8.36 -3.59 8.29
CA ALA A 103 -8.88 -4.92 8.55
C ALA A 103 -7.73 -5.93 8.73
N LEU A 104 -6.74 -5.92 7.85
CA LEU A 104 -5.59 -6.83 7.91
C LEU A 104 -4.74 -6.57 9.17
N LEU A 105 -4.54 -5.30 9.54
CA LEU A 105 -3.88 -4.94 10.79
C LEU A 105 -4.65 -5.43 12.02
N SER A 106 -5.99 -5.31 12.01
CA SER A 106 -6.85 -5.77 13.10
C SER A 106 -6.73 -7.28 13.33
N VAL A 107 -6.58 -8.07 12.27
CA VAL A 107 -6.37 -9.53 12.36
C VAL A 107 -5.04 -9.82 13.06
N ILE A 108 -3.96 -9.14 12.67
CA ILE A 108 -2.64 -9.32 13.29
C ILE A 108 -2.70 -8.97 14.79
N VAL A 109 -3.30 -7.83 15.13
CA VAL A 109 -3.47 -7.40 16.53
C VAL A 109 -4.31 -8.41 17.32
N SER A 110 -5.39 -8.94 16.72
CA SER A 110 -6.26 -9.92 17.37
C SER A 110 -5.55 -11.23 17.66
N ILE A 111 -4.70 -11.71 16.74
CA ILE A 111 -3.91 -12.93 16.97
C ILE A 111 -2.94 -12.72 18.13
N VAL A 112 -2.21 -11.60 18.16
CA VAL A 112 -1.28 -11.28 19.25
C VAL A 112 -2.02 -11.16 20.58
N ALA A 113 -3.14 -10.44 20.61
CA ALA A 113 -3.98 -10.28 21.80
C ALA A 113 -4.51 -11.63 22.29
N SER A 114 -4.94 -12.50 21.38
CA SER A 114 -5.42 -13.85 21.72
C SER A 114 -4.33 -14.68 22.39
N VAL A 115 -3.13 -14.70 21.82
CA VAL A 115 -1.98 -15.43 22.40
C VAL A 115 -1.66 -14.90 23.80
N VAL A 116 -1.60 -13.58 23.97
CA VAL A 116 -1.35 -12.96 25.29
C VAL A 116 -2.45 -13.31 26.28
N SER A 117 -3.72 -13.29 25.86
CA SER A 117 -4.86 -13.63 26.72
C SER A 117 -4.82 -15.06 27.22
N VAL A 118 -4.44 -16.02 26.36
CA VAL A 118 -4.28 -17.43 26.73
C VAL A 118 -3.15 -17.57 27.76
N TRP A 119 -2.02 -16.91 27.54
CA TRP A 119 -0.90 -16.90 28.48
C TRP A 119 -1.30 -16.35 29.86
N LEU A 120 -2.00 -15.22 29.89
CA LEU A 120 -2.50 -14.63 31.14
C LEU A 120 -3.52 -15.55 31.83
N GLY A 121 -4.41 -16.19 31.07
CA GLY A 121 -5.38 -17.15 31.59
C GLY A 121 -4.71 -18.35 32.25
N VAL A 122 -3.65 -18.90 31.63
CA VAL A 122 -2.87 -19.99 32.22
C VAL A 122 -2.19 -19.55 33.51
N ILE A 123 -1.54 -18.39 33.53
CA ILE A 123 -0.91 -17.84 34.74
C ILE A 123 -1.94 -17.69 35.87
N LEU A 124 -3.09 -17.08 35.57
CA LEU A 124 -4.16 -16.86 36.54
C LEU A 124 -4.68 -18.18 37.09
N THR A 125 -4.92 -19.16 36.22
CA THR A 125 -5.45 -20.47 36.62
C THR A 125 -4.48 -21.19 37.57
N VAL A 126 -3.20 -21.26 37.22
CA VAL A 126 -2.19 -21.88 38.09
C VAL A 126 -2.06 -21.11 39.41
N ALA A 127 -2.12 -19.77 39.38
CA ALA A 127 -2.05 -18.94 40.60
C ALA A 127 -3.23 -19.17 41.53
N VAL A 128 -4.45 -19.25 40.99
CA VAL A 128 -5.65 -19.56 41.77
C VAL A 128 -5.57 -20.96 42.36
N LEU A 129 -5.11 -21.95 41.60
CA LEU A 129 -4.91 -23.32 42.11
C LEU A 129 -3.86 -23.36 43.24
N GLY A 130 -2.70 -22.73 43.03
CA GLY A 130 -1.64 -22.65 44.04
C GLY A 130 -2.11 -21.94 45.31
N GLY A 131 -2.80 -20.81 45.16
CA GLY A 131 -3.39 -20.07 46.28
C GLY A 131 -4.47 -20.87 47.02
N SER A 132 -5.32 -21.60 46.29
CA SER A 132 -6.38 -22.43 46.91
C SER A 132 -5.78 -23.57 47.72
N VAL A 133 -4.74 -24.24 47.21
CA VAL A 133 -4.03 -25.29 47.96
C VAL A 133 -3.34 -24.70 49.19
N LEU A 134 -2.75 -23.49 49.08
CA LEU A 134 -2.17 -22.81 50.23
C LEU A 134 -3.23 -22.50 51.30
N VAL A 135 -4.41 -22.02 50.90
CA VAL A 135 -5.55 -21.78 51.82
C VAL A 135 -6.00 -23.09 52.48
N SER A 136 -5.98 -24.23 51.78
CA SER A 136 -6.31 -25.53 52.37
C SER A 136 -5.40 -25.94 53.53
N VAL A 137 -4.14 -25.47 53.53
CA VAL A 137 -3.16 -25.73 54.60
C VAL A 137 -3.45 -24.86 55.82
N PHE A 138 -3.74 -23.58 55.62
CA PHE A 138 -3.90 -22.62 56.73
C PHE A 138 -5.33 -22.53 57.26
N ARG A 139 -6.34 -22.70 56.41
CA ARG A 139 -7.77 -22.51 56.71
C ARG A 139 -8.62 -23.55 55.96
N PRO A 140 -8.60 -24.82 56.40
CA PRO A 140 -9.31 -25.92 55.73
C PRO A 140 -10.84 -25.68 55.66
N ASP A 141 -11.44 -25.03 56.66
CA ASP A 141 -12.87 -24.71 56.65
C ASP A 141 -13.27 -23.78 55.49
N LEU A 142 -12.41 -22.83 55.14
CA LEU A 142 -12.63 -21.91 54.01
C LEU A 142 -12.39 -22.59 52.67
N PHE A 143 -11.47 -23.55 52.61
CA PHE A 143 -11.21 -24.33 51.39
C PHE A 143 -12.37 -25.29 51.09
N ASN A 144 -12.87 -26.00 52.09
CA ASN A 144 -13.97 -26.96 51.92
C ASN A 144 -15.29 -26.30 51.51
N ASN A 145 -15.57 -25.11 52.03
CA ASN A 145 -16.76 -24.31 51.69
C ASN A 145 -16.49 -23.27 50.59
N GLY A 146 -15.30 -23.27 50.01
CA GLY A 146 -14.85 -22.28 49.04
C GLY A 146 -15.28 -22.59 47.61
N VAL A 147 -15.11 -21.60 46.73
CA VAL A 147 -15.46 -21.70 45.30
C VAL A 147 -14.58 -22.72 44.56
N VAL A 148 -13.36 -22.97 45.04
CA VAL A 148 -12.39 -23.89 44.44
C VAL A 148 -12.10 -25.01 45.43
N ASN A 149 -13.05 -25.94 45.59
CA ASN A 149 -12.85 -27.18 46.34
C ASN A 149 -12.40 -28.28 45.39
N ILE A 150 -11.18 -28.77 45.60
CA ILE A 150 -10.62 -29.89 44.84
C ILE A 150 -10.65 -31.10 45.77
N GLY A 151 -11.61 -32.01 45.56
CA GLY A 151 -11.83 -33.17 46.44
C GLY A 151 -10.56 -33.99 46.70
N LEU A 152 -9.71 -34.17 45.68
CA LEU A 152 -8.42 -34.86 45.82
C LEU A 152 -7.49 -34.20 46.84
N VAL A 153 -7.50 -32.87 46.95
CA VAL A 153 -6.64 -32.12 47.88
C VAL A 153 -7.08 -32.36 49.32
N ASN A 154 -8.34 -32.66 49.61
CA ASN A 154 -8.79 -32.82 51.00
C ASN A 154 -8.15 -34.03 51.69
N ASP A 155 -8.05 -35.15 50.99
CA ASP A 155 -7.52 -36.42 51.49
C ASP A 155 -5.98 -36.50 51.48
N LEU A 156 -5.31 -35.52 50.88
CA LEU A 156 -3.85 -35.45 50.83
C LEU A 156 -3.25 -35.13 52.21
N SER A 157 -2.08 -35.71 52.49
CA SER A 157 -1.30 -35.45 53.70
C SER A 157 -0.85 -33.98 53.77
N LEU A 158 -0.64 -33.45 54.98
CA LEU A 158 -0.22 -32.05 55.16
C LEU A 158 1.08 -31.72 54.41
N LEU A 159 2.05 -32.63 54.44
CA LEU A 159 3.33 -32.47 53.75
C LEU A 159 3.16 -32.35 52.24
N THR A 160 2.31 -33.20 51.64
CA THR A 160 2.08 -33.18 50.19
C THR A 160 1.34 -31.91 49.76
N LYS A 161 0.41 -31.40 50.57
CA LYS A 161 -0.25 -30.10 50.34
C LYS A 161 0.74 -28.94 50.31
N ILE A 162 1.67 -28.88 51.26
CA ILE A 162 2.69 -27.81 51.33
C ILE A 162 3.63 -27.89 50.14
N CYS A 163 4.13 -29.09 49.80
CA CYS A 163 4.98 -29.28 48.63
C CYS A 163 4.28 -28.87 47.33
N LEU A 164 3.00 -29.23 47.18
CA LEU A 164 2.20 -28.89 46.00
C LEU A 164 1.91 -27.38 45.92
N ALA A 165 1.63 -26.72 47.05
CA ALA A 165 1.46 -25.27 47.08
C ALA A 165 2.73 -24.53 46.66
N ILE A 166 3.89 -24.91 47.21
CA ILE A 166 5.19 -24.30 46.86
C ILE A 166 5.51 -24.54 45.39
N PHE A 167 5.28 -25.76 44.89
CA PHE A 167 5.49 -26.09 43.49
C PHE A 167 4.64 -25.22 42.56
N LEU A 168 3.36 -25.05 42.84
CA LEU A 168 2.46 -24.22 42.04
C LEU A 168 2.85 -22.74 42.10
N ILE A 169 3.24 -22.21 43.26
CA ILE A 169 3.72 -20.83 43.39
C ILE A 169 5.00 -20.64 42.57
N CYS A 170 5.96 -21.56 42.66
CA CYS A 170 7.18 -21.51 41.84
C CYS A 170 6.85 -21.55 40.34
N LEU A 171 5.91 -22.40 39.93
CA LEU A 171 5.45 -22.50 38.56
C LEU A 171 4.80 -21.21 38.07
N THR A 172 4.01 -20.52 38.91
CA THR A 172 3.45 -19.20 38.55
C THR A 172 4.52 -18.14 38.33
N LEU A 173 5.55 -18.08 39.19
CA LEU A 173 6.65 -17.15 39.02
C LEU A 173 7.45 -17.42 37.75
N LEU A 174 7.66 -18.70 37.42
CA LEU A 174 8.31 -19.11 36.18
C LEU A 174 7.50 -18.69 34.94
N LEU A 175 6.17 -18.87 34.96
CA LEU A 175 5.30 -18.44 33.86
C LEU A 175 5.25 -16.92 33.71
N ILE A 176 5.28 -16.17 34.81
CA ILE A 176 5.38 -14.70 34.77
C ILE A 176 6.73 -14.28 34.17
N TYR A 177 7.82 -14.94 34.57
CA TYR A 177 9.15 -14.69 34.01
C TYR A 177 9.21 -15.00 32.50
N SER A 178 8.61 -16.11 32.06
CA SER A 178 8.60 -16.47 30.64
C SER A 178 7.78 -15.48 29.81
N LEU A 179 6.65 -14.97 30.33
CA LEU A 179 5.88 -13.90 29.68
C LEU A 179 6.71 -12.61 29.56
N TYR A 180 7.37 -12.19 30.64
CA TYR A 180 8.27 -11.03 30.62
C TYR A 180 9.41 -11.21 29.60
N ALA A 181 10.03 -12.39 29.58
CA ALA A 181 11.07 -12.71 28.61
C ALA A 181 10.53 -12.65 27.19
N ALA A 182 9.37 -13.24 26.90
CA ALA A 182 8.74 -13.21 25.58
C ALA A 182 8.49 -11.77 25.09
N ILE A 183 7.94 -10.89 25.95
CA ILE A 183 7.73 -9.47 25.63
C ILE A 183 9.07 -8.79 25.33
N ARG A 184 10.08 -8.99 26.18
CA ARG A 184 11.41 -8.40 26.00
C ARG A 184 12.11 -8.88 24.72
N TRP A 185 11.93 -10.15 24.36
CA TRP A 185 12.44 -10.71 23.11
C TRP A 185 11.69 -10.14 21.91
N GLY A 186 10.37 -9.99 21.98
CA GLY A 186 9.56 -9.37 20.94
C GLY A 186 9.96 -7.91 20.65
N ILE A 187 10.14 -7.09 21.69
CA ILE A 187 10.58 -5.69 21.54
C ILE A 187 11.98 -5.62 20.90
N ARG A 188 12.92 -6.47 21.34
CA ARG A 188 14.26 -6.54 20.74
C ARG A 188 14.20 -6.99 19.27
N GLY A 189 13.34 -7.95 18.94
CA GLY A 189 13.12 -8.39 17.56
C GLY A 189 12.60 -7.26 16.66
N LEU A 190 11.58 -6.52 17.13
CA LEU A 190 11.05 -5.35 16.43
C LEU A 190 12.12 -4.26 16.24
N MET A 191 12.91 -3.98 17.27
CA MET A 191 13.99 -3.01 17.20
C MET A 191 15.07 -3.41 16.18
N ASN A 192 15.44 -4.69 16.15
CA ASN A 192 16.40 -5.22 15.16
C ASN A 192 15.83 -5.17 13.73
N ALA A 193 14.56 -5.50 13.55
CA ALA A 193 13.88 -5.39 12.25
C ALA A 193 13.81 -3.93 11.78
N TRP A 194 13.52 -3.00 12.69
CA TRP A 194 13.54 -1.56 12.42
C TRP A 194 14.92 -1.07 11.98
N TYR A 195 15.98 -1.45 12.70
CA TYR A 195 17.35 -1.11 12.31
C TYR A 195 17.73 -1.69 10.95
N ALA A 196 17.35 -2.93 10.65
CA ALA A 196 17.59 -3.56 9.36
C ALA A 196 16.85 -2.84 8.21
N PHE A 197 15.60 -2.41 8.45
CA PHE A 197 14.81 -1.64 7.48
C PHE A 197 15.43 -0.26 7.20
N GLN A 198 15.79 0.47 8.26
CA GLN A 198 16.47 1.76 8.14
C GLN A 198 17.79 1.66 7.37
N TRP A 199 18.54 0.57 7.56
CA TRP A 199 19.80 0.34 6.86
C TRP A 199 19.61 0.02 5.36
N ARG A 200 18.52 -0.66 4.97
CA ARG A 200 18.17 -0.86 3.55
C ARG A 200 17.77 0.44 2.86
N ARG A 201 17.02 1.32 3.55
CA ARG A 201 16.61 2.62 3.02
C ARG A 201 17.81 3.51 2.69
N LYS A 202 18.88 3.47 3.49
CA LYS A 202 20.11 4.26 3.25
C LYS A 202 20.99 3.75 2.10
N ARG A 203 20.88 2.47 1.72
CA ARG A 203 21.70 1.88 0.64
C ARG A 203 21.10 1.96 -0.75
N GLY A 204 19.79 2.22 -0.88
CA GLY A 204 19.14 2.45 -2.18
C GLY A 204 19.22 3.90 -2.70
N ALA A 205 20.04 4.75 -2.06
CA ALA A 205 20.18 6.17 -2.39
C ALA A 205 21.57 6.54 -2.96
N TYR A 206 22.37 5.53 -3.35
CA TYR A 206 23.65 5.69 -4.06
C TYR A 206 23.61 4.92 -5.37
#